data_AF-A0A433ZY98-F1
#
_entry.id   AF-A0A433ZY98-F1
#
_cell.length_a   1.000
_cell.length_b   1.000
_cell.length_c   1.000
_cell.angle_alpha   90.00
_cell.angle_beta   90.00
_cell.angle_gamma   90.00
#
_symmetry.space_group_name_H-M   'P 1'
#
loop_
_entity.id
_entity.type
_entity.pdbx_description
1 polymer ?
#
loop_
_entity_poly.entity_id
_entity_poly.type
_entity_poly.pdbx_seq_one_letter_code
_entity_poly.pdbx_strand_id
1 'polypeptide(L)'
;MERKNSDDVSLSFTPKETLVDRIQTLIKGRSIRAVSLAWGLPYSTLNNYLNKGTDPSFKAIQVIAEAEKVSLDWLAFGSAQSKSEPPIDTLKYNKTSPAIRNAWDMVYESLSDHEINELLKVIHRKGIEGILQITKTDSLESSIDNLHIRPTLKQAIKLAMAGDESLDQEILRRIEEKKNTDETGHLSQEEDHQKVG
;
A
#
# COMPACT_ATOMS: atom_id res chain seq x y z
N MET A 1 43.10 -43.86 -3.46
CA MET A 1 41.88 -43.34 -4.11
C MET A 1 40.72 -44.11 -3.48
N GLU A 2 40.16 -43.59 -2.39
CA GLU A 2 39.01 -44.22 -1.73
C GLU A 2 38.17 -43.14 -1.05
N ARG A 3 36.86 -43.34 -1.13
CA ARG A 3 35.86 -42.31 -1.37
C ARG A 3 35.33 -41.71 -0.07
N LYS A 4 35.15 -40.39 -0.14
CA LYS A 4 34.40 -39.50 0.75
C LYS A 4 32.97 -40.04 0.95
N ASN A 5 32.54 -40.21 2.19
CA ASN A 5 31.14 -40.48 2.55
C ASN A 5 30.73 -39.39 3.57
N SER A 6 30.13 -38.29 3.09
CA SER A 6 28.67 -38.04 3.08
C SER A 6 28.10 -37.82 4.48
N ASP A 7 28.21 -36.58 4.95
CA ASP A 7 27.16 -35.80 5.61
C ASP A 7 26.06 -36.59 6.34
N ASP A 8 26.29 -36.90 7.62
CA ASP A 8 25.19 -37.05 8.57
C ASP A 8 24.85 -35.64 9.11
N VAL A 9 24.07 -34.89 8.33
CA VAL A 9 23.32 -33.75 8.88
C VAL A 9 22.19 -34.36 9.70
N SER A 10 22.48 -34.65 10.95
CA SER A 10 21.48 -34.90 11.97
C SER A 10 20.55 -33.68 12.04
N LEU A 11 19.44 -33.72 11.33
CA LEU A 11 18.29 -32.87 11.57
C LEU A 11 17.78 -33.25 12.97
N SER A 12 18.29 -32.53 13.97
CA SER A 12 17.75 -32.57 15.32
C SER A 12 16.30 -32.08 15.23
N PHE A 13 15.39 -33.02 15.03
CA PHE A 13 13.96 -32.82 15.17
C PHE A 13 13.72 -32.59 16.66
N THR A 14 13.84 -31.34 17.11
CA THR A 14 13.42 -30.97 18.45
C THR A 14 11.92 -31.27 18.52
N PRO A 15 11.49 -32.23 19.36
CA PRO A 15 10.07 -32.48 19.52
C PRO A 15 9.42 -31.16 19.94
N LYS A 16 8.36 -30.76 19.21
CA LYS A 16 7.60 -29.54 19.50
C LYS A 16 7.24 -29.56 20.98
N GLU A 17 7.79 -28.62 21.76
CA GLU A 17 7.49 -28.52 23.18
C GLU A 17 5.98 -28.51 23.37
N THR A 18 5.48 -29.39 24.24
CA THR A 18 4.04 -29.47 24.50
C THR A 18 3.62 -28.32 25.41
N LEU A 19 2.32 -28.05 25.47
CA LEU A 19 1.78 -27.04 26.39
C LEU A 19 2.13 -27.37 27.85
N VAL A 20 2.16 -28.66 28.20
CA VAL A 20 2.54 -29.15 29.52
C VAL A 20 3.99 -28.79 29.84
N ASP A 21 4.91 -28.97 28.89
CA ASP A 21 6.33 -28.62 29.06
C ASP A 21 6.52 -27.12 29.33
N ARG A 22 5.71 -26.28 28.68
CA ARG A 22 5.72 -24.82 28.93
C ARG A 22 5.17 -24.46 30.30
N ILE A 23 4.08 -25.10 30.74
CA ILE A 23 3.57 -24.92 32.11
C ILE A 23 4.63 -25.37 33.13
N GLN A 24 5.29 -26.50 32.88
CA GLN A 24 6.37 -27.00 33.74
C GLN A 24 7.54 -26.02 33.82
N THR A 25 7.87 -25.37 32.70
CA THR A 25 8.89 -24.31 32.64
C THR A 25 8.50 -23.09 33.49
N LEU A 26 7.22 -22.70 33.51
CA LEU A 26 6.73 -21.59 34.35
C LEU A 26 6.80 -21.88 35.85
N ILE A 27 6.73 -23.16 36.25
CA ILE A 27 6.79 -23.56 37.66
C ILE A 27 8.17 -23.25 38.26
N LYS A 28 9.26 -23.27 37.46
CA LYS A 28 10.63 -22.88 37.85
C LYS A 28 11.09 -23.50 39.18
N GLY A 29 10.70 -24.74 39.46
CA GLY A 29 11.07 -25.46 40.69
C GLY A 29 10.29 -25.06 41.95
N ARG A 30 9.25 -24.23 41.86
CA ARG A 30 8.31 -23.97 42.98
C ARG A 30 7.51 -25.24 43.29
N SER A 31 7.12 -25.40 44.55
CA SER A 31 6.21 -26.49 44.92
C SER A 31 4.86 -26.28 44.23
N ILE A 32 4.24 -27.37 43.77
CA ILE A 32 2.92 -27.34 43.12
C ILE A 32 1.87 -26.67 44.04
N ARG A 33 2.04 -26.78 45.36
CA ARG A 33 1.18 -26.12 46.35
C ARG A 33 1.32 -24.60 46.36
N ALA A 34 2.55 -24.08 46.22
CA ALA A 34 2.78 -22.63 46.11
C ALA A 34 2.24 -22.08 44.78
N VAL A 35 2.40 -22.83 43.70
CA VAL A 35 1.87 -22.48 42.37
C VAL A 35 0.35 -22.50 42.34
N SER A 36 -0.27 -23.50 42.99
CA SER A 36 -1.72 -23.58 43.17
C SER A 36 -2.29 -22.33 43.84
N LEU A 37 -1.61 -21.83 44.87
CA LEU A 37 -2.00 -20.59 45.55
C LEU A 37 -1.78 -19.35 44.65
N ALA A 38 -0.64 -19.29 43.97
CA ALA A 38 -0.25 -18.14 43.15
C ALA A 38 -1.14 -17.97 41.90
N TRP A 39 -1.55 -19.08 41.27
CA TRP A 39 -2.40 -19.06 40.07
C TRP A 39 -3.88 -19.14 40.39
N GLY A 40 -4.26 -19.37 41.66
CA GLY A 40 -5.67 -19.54 42.05
C GLY A 40 -6.31 -20.81 41.48
N LEU A 41 -5.52 -21.82 41.13
CA LEU A 41 -5.99 -23.10 40.57
C LEU A 41 -5.88 -24.22 41.62
N PRO A 42 -6.87 -25.13 41.72
CA PRO A 42 -6.80 -26.24 42.66
C PRO A 42 -5.59 -27.14 42.42
N TYR A 43 -4.98 -27.62 43.50
CA TYR A 43 -3.82 -28.52 43.44
C TYR A 43 -4.08 -29.76 42.57
N SER A 44 -5.26 -30.36 42.69
CA SER A 44 -5.68 -31.52 41.89
C SER A 44 -5.72 -31.21 40.40
N THR A 45 -6.20 -30.02 40.04
CA THR A 45 -6.28 -29.54 38.66
C THR A 45 -4.89 -29.37 38.04
N LEU A 46 -3.96 -28.72 38.74
CA LEU A 46 -2.57 -28.60 38.29
C LEU A 46 -1.87 -29.95 38.19
N ASN A 47 -2.07 -30.82 39.18
CA ASN A 47 -1.49 -32.15 39.17
C ASN A 47 -2.02 -33.02 38.01
N ASN A 48 -3.27 -32.83 37.61
CA ASN A 48 -3.85 -33.51 36.44
C ASN A 48 -3.22 -33.02 35.13
N TYR A 49 -2.98 -31.71 35.00
CA TYR A 49 -2.33 -31.15 33.81
C TYR A 49 -0.89 -31.63 33.65
N LEU A 50 -0.14 -31.72 34.75
CA LEU A 50 1.28 -32.09 34.72
C LEU A 50 1.52 -33.61 34.62
N ASN A 51 0.76 -34.41 35.38
CA ASN A 51 1.05 -35.85 35.53
C ASN A 51 0.10 -36.77 34.77
N LYS A 52 -1.12 -36.32 34.46
CA LYS A 52 -2.13 -37.16 33.78
C LYS A 52 -2.33 -36.80 32.31
N GLY A 53 -1.56 -35.83 31.80
CA GLY A 53 -1.65 -35.38 30.40
C GLY A 53 -3.03 -34.84 30.03
N THR A 54 -3.77 -34.28 31.00
CA THR A 54 -5.06 -33.66 30.71
C THR A 54 -4.83 -32.27 30.11
N ASP A 55 -5.42 -32.01 28.95
CA ASP A 55 -5.33 -30.69 28.32
C ASP A 55 -6.04 -29.63 29.18
N PRO A 56 -5.34 -28.54 29.57
CA PRO A 56 -5.97 -27.47 30.33
C PRO A 56 -6.98 -26.73 29.47
N SER A 57 -8.11 -26.37 30.09
CA SER A 57 -9.11 -25.52 29.43
C SER A 57 -8.53 -24.15 29.09
N PHE A 58 -9.08 -23.48 28.07
CA PHE A 58 -8.70 -22.11 27.71
C PHE A 58 -8.72 -21.16 28.91
N LYS A 59 -9.70 -21.31 29.82
CA LYS A 59 -9.79 -20.48 31.03
C LYS A 59 -8.61 -20.71 31.98
N ALA A 60 -8.15 -21.94 32.12
CA ALA A 60 -6.96 -22.25 32.91
C ALA A 60 -5.69 -21.66 32.27
N ILE A 61 -5.56 -21.75 30.94
CA ILE A 61 -4.43 -21.16 30.19
C ILE A 61 -4.39 -19.64 30.40
N GLN A 62 -5.54 -18.96 30.30
CA GLN A 62 -5.63 -17.52 30.54
C GLN A 62 -5.21 -17.12 31.96
N VAL A 63 -5.70 -17.85 32.98
CA VAL A 63 -5.36 -17.59 34.38
C VAL A 63 -3.86 -17.75 34.63
N ILE A 64 -3.24 -18.79 34.06
CA ILE A 64 -1.79 -19.03 34.18
C ILE A 64 -1.01 -17.92 33.45
N ALA A 65 -1.45 -17.51 32.27
CA ALA A 65 -0.83 -16.45 31.49
C ALA A 65 -0.85 -15.10 32.22
N GLU A 66 -1.99 -14.74 32.83
CA GLU A 66 -2.15 -13.54 33.65
C GLU A 66 -1.26 -13.59 34.90
N ALA A 67 -1.23 -14.72 35.61
CA ALA A 67 -0.47 -14.89 36.84
C ALA A 67 1.05 -14.82 36.61
N GLU A 68 1.55 -15.38 35.51
CA GLU A 68 2.97 -15.39 35.17
C GLU A 68 3.39 -14.24 34.22
N LYS A 69 2.45 -13.37 33.85
CA LYS A 69 2.65 -12.25 32.91
C LYS A 69 3.29 -12.68 31.58
N VAL A 70 2.83 -13.81 31.04
CA VAL A 70 3.26 -14.34 29.74
C VAL A 70 2.17 -14.18 28.70
N SER A 71 2.54 -14.12 27.42
CA SER A 71 1.56 -14.09 26.34
C SER A 71 0.77 -15.39 26.28
N LEU A 72 -0.53 -15.28 26.06
CA LEU A 72 -1.42 -16.42 25.83
C LEU A 72 -0.95 -17.25 24.64
N ASP A 73 -0.49 -16.59 23.57
CA ASP A 73 -0.02 -17.25 22.35
C ASP A 73 1.26 -18.04 22.58
N TRP A 74 2.17 -17.52 23.42
CA TRP A 74 3.37 -18.24 23.81
C TRP A 74 3.02 -19.50 24.61
N LEU A 75 2.09 -19.39 25.56
CA LEU A 75 1.67 -20.52 26.38
C LEU A 75 0.92 -21.58 25.55
N ALA A 76 0.05 -21.16 24.63
CA ALA A 76 -0.75 -22.04 23.79
C ALA A 76 0.06 -22.72 22.67
N PHE A 77 0.91 -21.97 21.96
CA PHE A 77 1.54 -22.44 20.72
C PHE A 77 3.06 -22.60 20.80
N GLY A 78 3.70 -22.13 21.87
CA GLY A 78 5.16 -22.18 22.02
C GLY A 78 5.92 -21.28 21.05
N SER A 79 5.24 -20.61 20.12
CA SER A 79 5.81 -19.57 19.29
C SER A 79 5.92 -18.30 20.13
N ALA A 80 7.09 -18.06 20.70
CA ALA A 80 7.52 -16.69 20.95
C ALA A 80 7.79 -16.03 19.58
N GLN A 81 6.74 -15.74 18.82
CA GLN A 81 6.84 -14.75 17.75
C GLN A 81 6.38 -13.45 18.38
N SER A 82 7.35 -12.57 18.70
CA SER A 82 7.70 -11.45 17.83
C SER A 82 6.43 -10.74 17.37
N LYS A 83 6.27 -9.47 17.73
CA LYS A 83 5.26 -8.57 17.21
C LYS A 83 5.05 -8.80 15.70
N SER A 84 4.09 -9.65 15.35
CA SER A 84 3.61 -9.85 14.00
C SER A 84 2.11 -9.80 14.13
N GLU A 85 1.63 -8.59 13.90
CA GLU A 85 0.33 -8.27 13.34
C GLU A 85 -0.09 -9.29 12.26
N PRO A 86 -1.41 -9.47 12.05
CA PRO A 86 -1.96 -10.54 11.23
C PRO A 86 -1.37 -10.57 9.81
N PRO A 87 -1.30 -11.75 9.17
CA PRO A 87 -0.85 -11.88 7.80
C PRO A 87 -1.93 -11.34 6.86
N ILE A 88 -1.96 -10.02 6.70
CA ILE A 88 -2.52 -9.44 5.51
C ILE A 88 -1.41 -9.51 4.46
N ASP A 89 -1.56 -10.46 3.55
CA ASP A 89 -0.85 -10.51 2.27
C ASP A 89 -1.08 -9.19 1.51
N THR A 90 -0.27 -8.19 1.81
CA THR A 90 -0.17 -6.97 1.00
C THR A 90 1.30 -6.69 0.73
N LEU A 91 1.68 -6.97 -0.52
CA LEU A 91 2.61 -6.19 -1.32
C LEU A 91 3.89 -5.74 -0.60
N LYS A 92 4.99 -6.47 -0.84
CA LYS A 92 6.39 -6.01 -0.75
C LYS A 92 6.57 -4.63 -0.09
N TYR A 93 6.45 -4.57 1.24
CA TYR A 93 6.83 -3.38 1.97
C TYR A 93 8.34 -3.25 1.84
N ASN A 94 8.77 -2.23 1.08
CA ASN A 94 10.09 -1.66 1.19
C ASN A 94 10.34 -1.47 2.69
N LYS A 95 11.43 -2.06 3.20
CA LYS A 95 11.81 -1.98 4.61
C LYS A 95 12.11 -0.51 4.89
N THR A 96 11.09 0.27 5.23
CA THR A 96 11.21 1.69 5.55
C THR A 96 12.28 1.80 6.62
N SER A 97 13.33 2.58 6.36
CA SER A 97 14.42 2.73 7.31
C SER A 97 13.83 3.06 8.68
N PRO A 98 14.28 2.41 9.77
CA PRO A 98 13.82 2.71 11.13
C PRO A 98 13.88 4.20 11.44
N ALA A 99 14.84 4.93 10.87
CA ALA A 99 14.96 6.37 11.01
C ALA A 99 13.78 7.15 10.39
N ILE A 100 13.28 6.71 9.23
CA ILE A 100 12.14 7.35 8.55
C ILE A 100 10.85 7.08 9.31
N ARG A 101 10.67 5.85 9.82
CA ARG A 101 9.52 5.52 10.66
C ARG A 101 9.52 6.36 11.94
N ASN A 102 10.65 6.40 12.65
CA ASN A 102 10.76 7.19 13.88
C ASN A 102 10.56 8.70 13.63
N ALA A 103 11.05 9.24 12.51
CA ALA A 103 10.80 10.63 12.14
C ALA A 103 9.32 10.88 11.86
N TRP A 104 8.63 9.92 11.22
CA TRP A 104 7.19 10.01 10.97
C TRP A 104 6.37 9.93 12.26
N ASP A 105 6.73 9.03 13.17
CA ASP A 105 6.09 8.91 14.48
C ASP A 105 6.26 10.21 15.29
N MET A 106 7.45 10.82 15.27
CA MET A 106 7.68 12.12 15.92
C MET A 106 6.83 13.25 15.34
N VAL A 107 6.69 13.30 14.01
CA VAL A 107 5.81 14.30 13.35
C VAL A 107 4.35 14.03 13.71
N TYR A 108 3.91 12.79 13.67
CA TYR A 108 2.53 12.41 13.99
C TYR A 108 2.17 12.74 15.45
N GLU A 109 3.04 12.40 16.40
CA GLU A 109 2.83 12.70 17.83
C GLU A 109 2.82 14.21 18.13
N SER A 110 3.42 15.03 17.26
CA SER A 110 3.42 16.49 17.41
C SER A 110 2.15 17.18 16.92
N LEU A 111 1.30 16.47 16.17
CA LEU A 111 0.09 17.03 15.56
C LEU A 111 -1.13 16.79 16.46
N SER A 112 -1.99 17.80 16.56
CA SER A 112 -3.31 17.66 17.18
C SER A 112 -4.29 16.92 16.26
N ASP A 113 -5.38 16.39 16.84
CA ASP A 113 -6.45 15.74 16.07
C ASP A 113 -7.03 16.65 14.97
N HIS A 114 -7.07 17.95 15.21
CA HIS A 114 -7.50 18.93 14.20
C HIS A 114 -6.52 18.99 13.01
N GLU A 115 -5.22 19.08 13.30
CA GLU A 115 -4.19 19.14 12.26
C GLU A 115 -4.07 17.85 11.46
N ILE A 116 -4.24 16.69 12.12
CA ILE A 116 -4.31 15.39 11.45
C ILE A 116 -5.50 15.35 10.48
N ASN A 117 -6.66 15.85 10.90
CA ASN A 117 -7.85 15.91 10.04
C ASN A 117 -7.64 16.85 8.84
N GLU A 118 -7.01 18.00 9.02
CA GLU A 118 -6.67 18.90 7.91
C GLU A 118 -5.64 18.27 6.96
N LEU A 119 -4.61 17.62 7.50
CA LEU A 119 -3.63 16.88 6.70
C LEU A 119 -4.32 15.79 5.87
N LEU A 120 -5.22 15.02 6.47
CA LEU A 120 -5.96 13.97 5.79
C LEU A 120 -6.84 14.54 4.67
N LYS A 121 -7.53 15.66 4.90
CA LYS A 121 -8.33 16.35 3.87
C LYS A 121 -7.46 16.78 2.68
N VAL A 122 -6.28 17.32 2.94
CA VAL A 122 -5.34 17.75 1.88
C VAL A 122 -4.86 16.54 1.08
N ILE A 123 -4.45 15.46 1.75
CA ILE A 123 -4.02 14.21 1.11
C ILE A 123 -5.14 13.64 0.25
N HIS A 124 -6.37 13.56 0.79
CA HIS A 124 -7.53 13.08 0.03
C HIS A 124 -7.82 13.95 -1.18
N ARG A 125 -7.86 15.28 -1.03
CA ARG A 125 -8.15 16.20 -2.13
C ARG A 125 -7.11 16.08 -3.24
N LYS A 126 -5.83 16.00 -2.89
CA LYS A 126 -4.74 15.85 -3.86
C LYS A 126 -4.71 14.46 -4.49
N GLY A 127 -5.03 13.41 -3.73
CA GLY A 127 -5.20 12.06 -4.25
C GLY A 127 -6.34 11.97 -5.27
N ILE A 128 -7.51 12.51 -4.94
CA ILE A 128 -8.68 12.58 -5.84
C ILE A 128 -8.35 13.39 -7.10
N GLU A 129 -7.66 14.53 -6.96
CA GLU A 129 -7.22 15.34 -8.10
C GLU A 129 -6.31 14.55 -9.04
N GLY A 130 -5.36 13.78 -8.51
CA GLY A 130 -4.49 12.90 -9.30
C GLY A 130 -5.27 11.80 -10.04
N ILE A 131 -6.21 11.14 -9.35
CA ILE A 131 -7.07 10.11 -9.97
C ILE A 131 -7.96 10.73 -11.06
N LEU A 132 -8.50 11.92 -10.82
CA LEU A 132 -9.29 12.66 -11.81
C LEU A 132 -8.47 13.09 -13.02
N GLN A 133 -7.18 13.39 -12.86
CA GLN A 133 -6.29 13.67 -13.99
C GLN A 133 -6.03 12.42 -14.83
N ILE A 134 -5.77 11.28 -14.18
CA ILE A 134 -5.56 9.98 -14.86
C ILE A 134 -6.83 9.50 -15.57
N THR A 135 -8.00 9.77 -15.03
CA THR A 135 -9.28 9.43 -15.69
C THR A 135 -9.66 10.43 -16.78
N LYS A 136 -9.21 11.69 -16.69
CA LYS A 136 -9.34 12.67 -17.79
C LYS A 136 -8.43 12.33 -18.98
N THR A 137 -7.27 11.72 -18.75
CA THR A 137 -6.35 11.36 -19.85
C THR A 137 -6.92 10.37 -20.86
N ASP A 138 -8.03 9.68 -20.57
CA ASP A 138 -8.71 8.82 -21.56
C ASP A 138 -9.40 9.62 -22.67
N SER A 139 -9.66 10.92 -22.48
CA SER A 139 -10.18 11.79 -23.52
C SER A 139 -9.14 12.84 -23.91
N LEU A 140 -8.57 12.68 -25.10
CA LEU A 140 -7.65 13.62 -25.76
C LEU A 140 -8.21 15.05 -25.78
N GLU A 141 -9.54 15.22 -25.78
CA GLU A 141 -10.20 16.53 -25.70
C GLU A 141 -9.96 17.27 -24.38
N SER A 142 -9.88 16.54 -23.26
CA SER A 142 -9.64 17.15 -21.94
C SER A 142 -8.19 17.63 -21.77
N SER A 143 -7.26 16.94 -22.43
CA SER A 143 -5.87 17.37 -22.56
C SER A 143 -5.76 18.67 -23.36
N ILE A 144 -6.60 18.84 -24.39
CA ILE A 144 -6.68 20.08 -25.17
C ILE A 144 -7.29 21.21 -24.34
N ASP A 145 -8.27 20.92 -23.50
CA ASP A 145 -8.86 21.93 -22.59
C ASP A 145 -7.85 22.46 -21.57
N ASN A 146 -6.89 21.62 -21.15
CA ASN A 146 -5.84 22.00 -20.20
C ASN A 146 -4.65 22.75 -20.84
N LEU A 147 -4.55 22.83 -22.17
CA LEU A 147 -3.50 23.61 -22.83
C LEU A 147 -3.68 25.10 -22.53
N HIS A 148 -2.60 25.81 -22.20
CA HIS A 148 -2.61 27.26 -21.98
C HIS A 148 -2.56 28.04 -23.31
N ILE A 149 -3.48 27.73 -24.22
CA ILE A 149 -3.60 28.35 -25.55
C ILE A 149 -4.94 29.06 -25.72
N ARG A 150 -5.05 29.92 -26.75
CA ARG A 150 -6.28 30.69 -27.04
C ARG A 150 -7.49 29.76 -27.23
N PRO A 151 -8.68 30.09 -26.68
CA PRO A 151 -9.88 29.24 -26.75
C PRO A 151 -10.27 28.83 -28.18
N THR A 152 -10.19 29.77 -29.13
CA THR A 152 -10.49 29.53 -30.55
C THR A 152 -9.58 28.46 -31.16
N LEU A 153 -8.32 28.37 -30.73
CA LEU A 153 -7.38 27.36 -31.21
C LEU A 153 -7.69 25.99 -30.60
N LYS A 154 -8.10 25.93 -29.32
CA LYS A 154 -8.56 24.68 -28.71
C LYS A 154 -9.73 24.07 -29.48
N GLN A 155 -10.70 24.91 -29.83
CA GLN A 155 -11.88 24.50 -30.58
C GLN A 155 -11.54 24.08 -32.01
N ALA A 156 -10.60 24.77 -32.67
CA ALA A 156 -10.09 24.38 -33.98
C ALA A 156 -9.41 23.00 -33.93
N ILE A 157 -8.58 22.73 -32.92
CA ILE A 157 -7.91 21.42 -32.74
C ILE A 157 -8.95 20.32 -32.48
N LYS A 158 -9.96 20.57 -31.65
CA LYS A 158 -11.06 19.61 -31.40
C LYS A 158 -11.85 19.29 -32.68
N LEU A 159 -12.12 20.30 -33.50
CA LEU A 159 -12.84 20.13 -34.77
C LEU A 159 -12.00 19.38 -35.81
N ALA A 160 -10.71 19.71 -35.91
CA ALA A 160 -9.75 19.03 -36.78
C ALA A 160 -9.64 17.54 -36.42
N MET A 161 -9.56 17.22 -35.13
CA MET A 161 -9.54 15.82 -34.65
C MET A 161 -10.80 15.01 -34.96
N ALA A 162 -11.95 15.66 -35.11
CA ALA A 162 -13.20 15.00 -35.51
C ALA A 162 -13.29 14.82 -37.04
N GLY A 163 -12.44 15.52 -37.79
CA GLY A 163 -12.35 15.47 -39.25
C GLY A 163 -11.40 14.39 -39.76
N ASP A 164 -11.11 14.44 -41.06
CA ASP A 164 -10.14 13.60 -41.74
C ASP A 164 -8.91 14.40 -42.19
N GLU A 165 -7.88 13.70 -42.67
CA GLU A 165 -6.64 14.30 -43.18
C GLU A 165 -6.90 15.32 -44.32
N SER A 166 -8.00 15.18 -45.07
CA SER A 166 -8.37 16.12 -46.12
C SER A 166 -8.76 17.48 -45.56
N LEU A 167 -9.41 17.51 -44.40
CA LEU A 167 -9.78 18.74 -43.70
C LEU A 167 -8.53 19.45 -43.16
N ASP A 168 -7.58 18.70 -42.63
CA ASP A 168 -6.31 19.23 -42.13
C ASP A 168 -5.48 19.88 -43.25
N GLN A 169 -5.39 19.22 -44.41
CA GLN A 169 -4.72 19.77 -45.59
C GLN A 169 -5.37 21.06 -46.11
N GLU A 170 -6.70 21.13 -46.11
CA GLU A 170 -7.43 22.34 -46.53
C GLU A 170 -7.25 23.50 -45.53
N ILE A 171 -7.18 23.22 -44.23
CA ILE A 171 -6.84 24.22 -43.21
C ILE A 171 -5.44 24.80 -43.46
N LEU A 172 -4.44 23.93 -43.68
CA LEU A 172 -3.07 24.37 -43.96
C LEU A 172 -2.99 25.19 -45.23
N ARG A 173 -3.62 24.71 -46.31
CA ARG A 173 -3.66 25.39 -47.60
C ARG A 173 -4.27 26.80 -47.49
N ARG A 174 -5.39 26.98 -46.79
CA ARG A 174 -6.01 28.30 -46.61
C ARG A 174 -5.18 29.25 -45.75
N ILE A 175 -4.42 28.74 -44.79
CA ILE A 175 -3.50 29.56 -43.98
C ILE A 175 -2.31 30.02 -44.84
N GLU A 176 -1.81 29.14 -45.71
CA GLU A 176 -0.71 29.44 -46.63
C GLU A 176 -1.14 30.41 -47.75
N GLU A 177 -2.33 30.22 -48.33
CA GLU A 177 -2.94 31.17 -49.28
C GLU A 177 -3.06 32.57 -48.67
N LYS A 178 -3.55 32.68 -47.42
CA LYS A 178 -3.65 33.97 -46.72
C LYS A 178 -2.30 34.61 -46.44
N LYS A 179 -1.30 33.82 -46.04
CA LYS A 179 0.05 34.31 -45.81
C LYS A 179 0.67 34.85 -47.11
N ASN A 180 0.45 34.16 -48.22
CA ASN A 180 0.92 34.59 -49.54
C ASN A 180 0.17 35.83 -50.05
N THR A 181 -1.12 36.01 -49.74
CA THR A 181 -1.88 37.23 -50.09
C THR A 181 -1.50 38.44 -49.24
N ASP A 182 -1.18 38.24 -47.96
CA ASP A 182 -0.74 39.31 -47.06
C ASP A 182 0.69 39.79 -47.38
N GLU A 183 1.56 38.89 -47.88
CA GLU A 183 2.89 39.25 -48.38
C GLU A 183 2.88 39.91 -49.76
N THR A 184 1.84 39.72 -50.58
CA THR A 184 1.77 40.29 -51.94
C THR A 184 0.94 41.56 -52.08
N GLY A 185 0.12 41.95 -51.10
CA GLY A 185 -0.36 43.33 -50.91
C GLY A 185 -0.91 44.07 -52.14
N HIS A 186 -1.32 43.39 -53.21
CA HIS A 186 -1.89 43.98 -54.42
C HIS A 186 -3.09 43.16 -54.89
N LEU A 187 -4.26 43.73 -54.64
CA LEU A 187 -5.41 43.58 -55.52
C LEU A 187 -5.01 44.17 -56.87
N SER A 188 -4.56 43.35 -57.81
CA SER A 188 -4.69 43.70 -59.22
C SER A 188 -6.15 43.51 -59.60
N GLN A 189 -6.95 44.53 -59.29
CA GLN A 189 -8.10 44.85 -60.13
C GLN A 189 -7.52 45.35 -61.46
N GLU A 190 -7.56 44.50 -62.48
CA GLU A 190 -7.68 44.98 -63.86
C GLU A 190 -9.01 44.45 -64.38
N GLU A 191 -10.06 45.24 -64.12
CA GLU A 191 -11.12 45.39 -65.11
C GLU A 191 -10.50 46.16 -66.28
N ASP A 192 -10.45 45.55 -67.47
CA ASP A 192 -10.79 46.32 -68.65
C ASP A 192 -11.55 45.47 -69.65
N HIS A 193 -12.81 45.84 -69.81
CA HIS A 193 -13.70 45.33 -70.82
C HIS A 193 -13.30 45.90 -72.20
N GLN A 194 -13.25 45.00 -73.20
CA GLN A 194 -13.90 45.18 -74.51
C GLN A 194 -13.15 45.94 -75.63
N LYS A 195 -12.86 45.23 -76.74
CA LYS A 195 -13.51 45.55 -78.01
C LYS A 195 -13.55 44.39 -78.99
N VAL A 196 -14.77 44.13 -79.44
CA VAL A 196 -15.13 43.42 -80.66
C VAL A 196 -14.86 44.36 -81.83
N GLY A 197 -14.26 43.85 -82.90
CA GLY A 197 -13.95 44.57 -84.14
C GLY A 197 -13.03 43.75 -85.02
#